data_AF-D7G894-F1
#
_entry.id   AF-D7G894-F1
#
_cell.length_a   1.000
_cell.length_b   1.000
_cell.length_c   1.000
_cell.angle_alpha   90.00
_cell.angle_beta   90.00
_cell.angle_gamma   90.00
#
_symmetry.space_group_name_H-M   'P 1'
#
loop_
_entity.id
_entity.type
_entity.pdbx_description
1 polymer ?
#
loop_
_entity_poly.entity_id
_entity_poly.type
_entity_poly.pdbx_seq_one_letter_code
_entity_poly.pdbx_strand_id
1 'polypeptide(L)'
;MNIDQQYRQMFRVVAARECVDHFSSDRSHMIEAGGAYSAQPPGFPPLRGPRATSSNNMNEWINMDATTGRGRVLNLEDMEAFVARGPHRFT
;
A
#
# COMPACT_ATOMS: atom_id res chain seq x y z
N MET A 1 10.67 -23.86 -3.46
CA MET A 1 10.10 -23.48 -4.77
C MET A 1 10.99 -22.41 -5.37
N ASN A 2 11.51 -22.59 -6.59
CA ASN A 2 12.35 -21.58 -7.24
C ASN A 2 11.44 -20.65 -8.06
N ILE A 3 11.23 -19.42 -7.59
CA ILE A 3 10.37 -18.41 -8.21
C ILE A 3 11.28 -17.35 -8.88
N ASP A 4 10.98 -17.03 -10.13
CA ASP A 4 11.63 -15.93 -10.86
C ASP A 4 11.55 -14.64 -10.05
N GLN A 5 12.65 -13.87 -10.06
CA GLN A 5 12.79 -12.63 -9.31
C GLN A 5 11.63 -11.66 -9.53
N GLN A 6 11.06 -11.58 -10.74
CA GLN A 6 9.94 -10.67 -11.04
C GLN A 6 8.63 -11.03 -10.32
N TYR A 7 8.47 -12.27 -9.86
CA TYR A 7 7.27 -12.74 -9.16
C TYR A 7 7.48 -12.88 -7.66
N ARG A 8 8.67 -12.54 -7.15
CA ARG A 8 8.94 -12.58 -5.70
C ARG A 8 8.15 -11.48 -5.00
N GLN A 9 7.47 -11.86 -3.93
CA GLN A 9 6.65 -10.94 -3.15
C GLN A 9 7.52 -9.96 -2.37
N MET A 10 7.04 -8.73 -2.30
CA MET A 10 7.61 -7.64 -1.52
C MET A 10 6.50 -7.06 -0.64
N PHE A 11 6.87 -6.57 0.53
CA PHE A 11 5.94 -6.14 1.57
C PHE A 11 6.28 -4.73 2.01
N ARG A 12 5.37 -3.78 1.81
CA ARG A 12 5.45 -2.48 2.45
C ARG A 12 4.72 -2.52 3.79
N VAL A 13 5.50 -2.47 4.87
CA VAL A 13 4.99 -2.47 6.24
C VAL A 13 4.88 -1.04 6.74
N VAL A 14 3.66 -0.63 7.08
CA VAL A 14 3.35 0.73 7.54
C VAL A 14 2.57 0.67 8.85
N ALA A 15 2.83 1.62 9.75
CA ALA A 15 2.03 1.78 10.96
C ALA A 15 0.56 2.05 10.59
N ALA A 16 -0.38 1.42 11.29
CA ALA A 16 -1.81 1.59 11.01
C ALA A 16 -2.25 3.07 11.03
N ARG A 17 -1.72 3.84 11.99
CA ARG A 17 -2.01 5.28 12.10
C ARG A 17 -1.47 6.08 10.91
N GLU A 18 -0.26 5.78 10.45
CA GLU A 18 0.30 6.38 9.23
C GLU A 18 -0.59 6.08 8.02
N CYS A 19 -1.09 4.85 7.89
CA CYS A 19 -2.03 4.45 6.84
C CYS A 19 -3.34 5.26 6.90
N VAL A 20 -4.04 5.22 8.03
CA VAL A 20 -5.32 5.93 8.20
C VAL A 20 -5.17 7.43 7.99
N ASP A 21 -4.08 8.02 8.48
CA ASP A 21 -3.93 9.46 8.44
C ASP A 21 -3.50 10.00 7.07
N HIS A 22 -2.74 9.24 6.29
CA HIS A 22 -2.12 9.74 5.06
C HIS A 22 -2.60 9.07 3.76
N PHE A 23 -3.26 7.91 3.81
CA PHE A 23 -3.74 7.23 2.61
C PHE A 23 -4.86 8.03 1.92
N SER A 24 -4.81 8.14 0.59
CA SER A 24 -5.91 8.63 -0.23
C SER A 24 -6.01 7.87 -1.55
N SER A 25 -7.25 7.62 -1.97
CA SER A 25 -7.55 7.02 -3.27
C SER A 25 -8.88 7.56 -3.79
N ASP A 26 -8.81 8.22 -4.95
CA ASP A 26 -9.97 8.69 -5.72
C ASP A 26 -10.58 7.58 -6.61
N ARG A 27 -10.03 6.36 -6.56
CA ARG A 27 -10.44 5.18 -7.33
C ARG A 27 -10.25 5.29 -8.86
N SER A 28 -9.57 6.32 -9.34
CA SER A 28 -9.34 6.54 -10.79
C SER A 28 -8.63 5.37 -11.49
N HIS A 29 -7.74 4.67 -10.79
CA HIS A 29 -7.04 3.48 -11.32
C HIS A 29 -7.98 2.29 -11.64
N MET A 30 -9.21 2.29 -11.12
CA MET A 30 -10.23 1.28 -11.42
C MET A 30 -11.12 1.67 -12.60
N ILE A 31 -10.94 2.85 -13.18
CA ILE A 31 -11.72 3.33 -14.32
C ILE A 31 -11.00 2.92 -15.60
N GLU A 32 -11.66 2.10 -16.41
CA GLU A 32 -11.15 1.68 -17.71
C GLU A 32 -11.25 2.83 -18.74
N ALA A 33 -10.60 2.67 -19.89
CA ALA A 33 -10.59 3.68 -20.95
C ALA A 33 -12.00 4.11 -21.41
N GLY A 34 -13.01 3.25 -21.26
CA GLY A 34 -14.41 3.55 -21.56
C GLY A 34 -15.19 4.29 -20.46
N GLY A 35 -14.54 4.66 -19.34
CA GLY A 35 -15.17 5.32 -18.20
C GLY A 35 -15.96 4.38 -17.27
N ALA A 36 -16.05 3.09 -17.60
CA ALA A 36 -16.62 2.07 -16.73
C ALA A 36 -15.63 1.66 -15.63
N TYR A 37 -16.13 1.31 -14.46
CA TYR A 37 -15.31 0.71 -13.43
C TYR A 37 -15.05 -0.76 -13.76
N SER A 38 -13.80 -1.21 -13.63
CA SER A 38 -13.39 -2.61 -13.80
C SER A 38 -13.98 -3.54 -12.73
N ALA A 39 -14.39 -3.00 -11.59
CA ALA A 39 -15.18 -3.67 -10.57
C ALA A 39 -16.09 -2.68 -9.85
N GLN A 40 -17.24 -3.14 -9.32
CA GLN A 40 -18.15 -2.26 -8.59
C GLN A 40 -17.42 -1.55 -7.44
N PRO A 41 -17.42 -0.21 -7.38
CA PRO A 41 -16.75 0.50 -6.31
C PRO A 41 -17.51 0.34 -5.00
N PRO A 42 -16.83 0.43 -3.84
CA PRO A 42 -17.50 0.43 -2.56
C PRO A 42 -18.52 1.57 -2.44
N GLY A 43 -19.65 1.32 -1.74
CA GLY A 43 -20.77 2.26 -1.64
C GLY A 43 -20.52 3.50 -0.75
N PHE A 44 -19.40 3.58 -0.05
CA PHE A 44 -18.97 4.76 0.70
C PHE A 44 -18.14 5.71 -0.18
N PRO A 45 -17.96 6.99 0.18
CA PRO A 45 -17.12 7.93 -0.57
C PRO A 45 -15.66 7.49 -0.71
N PRO A 46 -14.90 8.00 -1.71
CA PRO A 46 -13.46 7.75 -1.81
C PRO A 46 -12.71 8.07 -0.51
N LEU A 47 -11.68 7.26 -0.19
CA LEU A 47 -10.93 7.42 1.05
C LEU A 47 -9.96 8.59 0.93
N ARG A 48 -9.94 9.45 1.95
CA ARG A 48 -8.95 10.51 2.09
C ARG A 48 -8.61 10.71 3.56
N GLY A 49 -7.40 10.32 3.94
CA GLY A 49 -6.88 10.54 5.28
C GLY A 49 -6.79 12.02 5.62
N PRO A 50 -6.95 12.40 6.91
CA PRO A 50 -6.93 13.79 7.37
C PRO A 50 -5.63 14.54 7.05
N ARG A 51 -4.52 13.83 6.88
CA ARG A 51 -3.20 14.38 6.54
C ARG A 51 -2.73 14.00 5.13
N ALA A 52 -3.63 13.53 4.27
CA ALA A 52 -3.33 13.30 2.86
C ALA A 52 -3.17 14.64 2.12
N THR A 53 -2.11 14.77 1.31
CA THR A 53 -1.79 15.98 0.54
C THR A 53 -2.42 16.00 -0.85
N SER A 54 -2.85 14.84 -1.37
CA SER A 54 -3.53 14.69 -2.67
C SER A 54 -4.85 13.92 -2.53
N SER A 55 -5.69 13.96 -3.56
CA SER A 55 -6.90 13.12 -3.66
C SER A 55 -6.58 11.65 -3.92
N ASN A 56 -5.38 11.35 -4.43
CA ASN A 56 -4.91 10.02 -4.72
C ASN A 56 -3.40 9.95 -4.54
N ASN A 57 -2.94 9.07 -3.66
CA ASN A 57 -1.53 8.75 -3.49
C ASN A 57 -1.26 7.26 -3.51
N MET A 58 -2.15 6.45 -4.10
CA MET A 58 -2.07 4.99 -4.05
C MET A 58 -0.71 4.43 -4.51
N ASN A 59 -0.06 5.07 -5.48
CA ASN A 59 1.27 4.69 -5.97
C ASN A 59 2.34 4.69 -4.86
N GLU A 60 2.25 5.57 -3.87
CA GLU A 60 3.19 5.61 -2.73
C GLU A 60 3.08 4.39 -1.82
N TRP A 61 1.95 3.67 -1.87
CA TRP A 61 1.64 2.51 -1.03
C TRP A 61 1.91 1.18 -1.73
N ILE A 62 1.76 1.14 -3.05
CA ILE A 62 2.01 -0.07 -3.86
C ILE A 62 3.44 -0.17 -4.39
N ASN A 63 4.14 0.97 -4.53
CA ASN A 63 5.54 0.96 -4.97
C ASN A 63 6.41 0.29 -3.91
N MET A 64 7.32 -0.59 -4.33
CA MET A 64 8.23 -1.35 -3.47
C MET A 64 9.67 -0.82 -3.51
N ASP A 65 9.89 0.38 -4.07
CA ASP A 65 11.14 1.10 -3.89
C ASP A 65 11.25 1.60 -2.44
N ALA A 66 12.25 1.07 -1.72
CA ALA A 66 12.51 1.38 -0.31
C ALA A 66 12.93 2.85 -0.07
N THR A 67 13.32 3.58 -1.12
CA THR A 67 13.68 5.00 -1.03
C THR A 67 12.47 5.94 -1.14
N THR A 68 11.29 5.38 -1.41
CA THR A 68 10.05 6.14 -1.63
C THR A 68 8.92 5.67 -0.70
N GLY A 69 7.89 6.51 -0.57
CA GLY A 69 6.68 6.19 0.17
C GLY A 69 6.88 6.13 1.69
N ARG A 70 5.94 5.49 2.38
CA ARG A 70 5.91 5.40 3.86
C ARG A 70 6.30 4.01 4.35
N GLY A 71 6.76 3.94 5.60
CA GLY A 71 7.08 2.66 6.25
C GLY A 71 8.35 2.02 5.70
N ARG A 72 8.42 0.69 5.76
CA ARG A 72 9.58 -0.11 5.34
C ARG A 72 9.18 -1.09 4.26
N VAL A 73 10.04 -1.29 3.27
CA VAL A 73 9.87 -2.37 2.30
C VAL A 73 10.74 -3.55 2.69
N LEU A 74 10.14 -4.74 2.72
CA LEU A 74 10.76 -6.00 3.09
C LEU A 74 10.58 -7.01 1.95
N ASN A 75 11.56 -7.88 1.75
CA ASN A 75 11.35 -9.11 1.00
C ASN A 75 10.68 -10.17 1.91
N LEU A 76 10.47 -11.37 1.39
CA LEU A 76 9.83 -12.45 2.15
C LEU A 76 10.62 -12.86 3.41
N GLU A 77 11.93 -13.06 3.30
CA GLU A 77 12.79 -13.46 4.43
C GLU A 77 12.78 -12.40 5.54
N ASP A 78 12.90 -11.13 5.17
CA ASP A 78 12.83 -10.01 6.09
C ASP A 78 11.44 -9.88 6.74
N MET A 79 10.37 -10.17 6.00
CA MET A 79 9.00 -10.15 6.52
C MET A 79 8.77 -11.29 7.52
N GLU A 80 9.25 -12.49 7.25
CA GLU A 80 9.20 -13.62 8.19
C GLU A 80 9.96 -13.30 9.47
N ALA A 81 11.17 -12.76 9.33
CA ALA A 81 11.97 -12.32 10.47
C ALA A 81 11.34 -11.13 11.21
N PHE A 82 10.59 -10.27 10.51
CA PHE A 82 9.85 -9.17 11.13
C PHE A 82 8.76 -9.75 12.04
N VAL A 83 7.82 -10.54 11.50
CA VAL A 83 6.68 -11.05 12.28
C VAL A 83 7.08 -11.98 13.44
N ALA A 84 8.19 -12.71 13.32
CA ALA A 84 8.69 -13.59 14.37
C ALA A 84 9.14 -12.84 15.65
N ARG A 85 9.48 -11.54 15.55
CA ARG A 85 9.97 -10.74 16.68
C ARG A 85 8.87 -10.22 17.63
N GLY A 86 7.59 -10.51 17.36
CA GLY A 86 6.48 -10.15 18.26
C GLY A 86 5.99 -8.70 18.08
N PRO A 87 5.24 -8.13 19.06
CA PRO A 87 4.55 -6.86 18.86
C PRO A 87 5.51 -5.69 18.57
N HIS A 88 5.35 -5.11 17.38
CA HIS A 88 6.17 -3.99 16.91
C HIS A 88 5.57 -2.65 17.33
N ARG A 89 6.40 -1.82 17.97
CA ARG A 89 6.13 -0.39 18.09
C ARG A 89 6.75 0.33 16.89
N PHE A 90 5.89 0.90 16.05
CA PHE A 90 6.31 1.92 15.10
C PHE A 90 6.45 3.22 15.91
N THR A 91 7.67 3.53 16.34
CA THR A 91 8.01 4.79 17.03
C THR A 91 8.21 5.91 16.03
#